data_AF-A0A7J3TXE7-F1
#
_entry.id   AF-A0A7J3TXE7-F1
#
_cell.length_a   1.000
_cell.length_b   1.000
_cell.length_c   1.000
_cell.angle_alpha   90.00
_cell.angle_beta   90.00
_cell.angle_gamma   90.00
#
_symmetry.space_group_name_H-M   'P 1'
#
loop_
_entity.id
_entity.type
_entity.pdbx_description
1 polymer ?
#
loop_
_entity_poly.entity_id
_entity_poly.type
_entity_poly.pdbx_seq_one_letter_code
_entity_poly.pdbx_strand_id
1 'polypeptide(L)' 'MGESIETLAKYPFIPEASEYFKVKTGAGDVLLADFEKTEFEDVVIRAEERIREALDREEVSYKGNVYVELLSFPLALA' A
#
# COMPACT_ATOMS: atom_id res chain seq x y z
N MET A 1 -5.58 -5.10 -21.65
CA MET A 1 -6.50 -4.61 -20.61
C MET A 1 -5.79 -4.81 -19.29
N GLY A 2 -5.45 -3.74 -18.58
CA GLY A 2 -4.84 -3.85 -17.25
C GLY A 2 -5.90 -4.13 -16.18
N GLU A 3 -5.50 -4.73 -15.06
CA GLU A 3 -6.39 -4.90 -13.92
C GLU A 3 -6.84 -3.54 -13.34
N SER A 4 -8.00 -3.51 -12.69
CA SER A 4 -8.47 -2.30 -12.02
C SER A 4 -7.68 -2.05 -10.74
N ILE A 5 -7.55 -0.78 -10.35
CA ILE A 5 -6.78 -0.40 -9.15
C ILE A 5 -7.36 -1.06 -7.88
N GLU A 6 -8.68 -1.26 -7.83
CA GLU A 6 -9.38 -1.94 -6.75
C GLU A 6 -9.00 -3.42 -6.63
N THR A 7 -8.70 -4.07 -7.76
CA THR A 7 -8.19 -5.45 -7.76
C THR A 7 -6.74 -5.47 -7.30
N LEU A 8 -5.92 -4.55 -7.82
CA LEU A 8 -4.52 -4.44 -7.42
C LEU A 8 -4.37 -4.20 -5.91
N ALA A 9 -5.24 -3.39 -5.29
CA ALA A 9 -5.18 -3.13 -3.85
C ALA A 9 -5.56 -4.33 -2.97
N LYS A 10 -6.23 -5.34 -3.54
CA LYS A 10 -6.44 -6.63 -2.88
C LYS A 10 -5.23 -7.56 -3.04
N TYR A 11 -4.41 -7.31 -4.05
CA TYR A 11 -3.24 -8.12 -4.40
C TYR A 11 -1.99 -7.23 -4.57
N PRO A 12 -1.55 -6.51 -3.52
CA PRO A 12 -0.53 -5.46 -3.63
C PRO A 12 0.89 -5.97 -3.94
N PHE A 13 1.08 -7.29 -3.95
CA PHE A 13 2.38 -7.94 -4.16
C PHE A 13 2.54 -8.56 -5.56
N ILE A 14 1.54 -8.42 -6.44
CA ILE A 14 1.66 -8.91 -7.83
C ILE A 14 2.43 -7.89 -8.69
N PRO A 15 3.12 -8.34 -9.77
CA PRO A 15 3.87 -7.44 -10.65
C PRO A 15 3.05 -6.24 -11.17
N GLU A 16 1.78 -6.47 -11.48
CA GLU A 16 0.86 -5.46 -11.99
C GLU A 16 0.61 -4.32 -10.97
N ALA A 17 0.61 -4.64 -9.67
CA ALA A 17 0.49 -3.63 -8.61
C ALA A 17 1.75 -2.75 -8.54
N SER A 18 2.94 -3.37 -8.66
CA SER A 18 4.22 -2.66 -8.71
C SER A 18 4.32 -1.74 -9.93
N GLU A 19 3.91 -2.23 -11.09
CA GLU A 19 3.91 -1.47 -12.35
C GLU A 19 2.93 -0.30 -12.30
N TYR A 20 1.73 -0.52 -11.76
CA TYR A 20 0.73 0.53 -11.57
C TYR A 20 1.28 1.71 -10.77
N PHE A 21 2.05 1.44 -9.70
CA PHE A 21 2.67 2.49 -8.91
C PHE A 21 3.70 3.30 -9.66
N LYS A 22 4.66 2.61 -10.31
CA LYS A 22 5.74 3.25 -11.06
C LYS A 22 5.19 4.16 -12.15
N VAL A 23 4.12 3.73 -12.82
CA VAL A 23 3.48 4.51 -13.90
C VAL A 23 2.67 5.69 -13.36
N LYS A 24 1.94 5.53 -12.26
CA LYS A 24 0.97 6.55 -11.79
C LYS A 24 1.55 7.62 -10.88
N THR A 25 2.54 7.28 -10.08
CA THR A 25 3.19 8.25 -9.19
C THR A 25 4.25 9.06 -9.93
N GLY A 26 4.71 8.60 -11.10
CA GLY A 26 5.88 9.16 -11.78
C GLY A 26 7.17 9.02 -10.96
N ALA A 27 7.09 8.41 -9.78
CA ALA A 27 8.22 8.06 -8.96
C ALA A 27 8.90 6.84 -9.60
N GLY A 28 10.23 6.83 -9.56
CA GLY A 28 11.00 5.63 -9.84
C GLY A 28 10.75 4.57 -8.76
N ASP A 29 11.82 4.02 -8.20
CA ASP A 29 11.69 3.17 -7.03
C ASP A 29 11.18 4.01 -5.84
N VAL A 30 10.03 3.64 -5.26
CA VAL A 30 9.54 4.23 -4.01
C VAL A 30 10.46 3.78 -2.88
N LEU A 31 11.07 4.74 -2.19
CA LEU A 31 12.01 4.47 -1.10
C LEU A 31 11.31 4.59 0.25
N LEU A 32 11.85 3.92 1.28
CA LEU A 32 11.31 4.06 2.63
C LEU A 32 11.33 5.51 3.13
N ALA A 33 12.32 6.29 2.72
CA ALA A 33 12.42 7.72 3.05
C ALA A 33 11.28 8.57 2.45
N ASP A 34 10.59 8.10 1.41
CA ASP A 34 9.44 8.84 0.87
C ASP A 34 8.26 8.86 1.85
N PHE A 35 8.12 7.83 2.69
CA PHE A 35 7.04 7.75 3.69
C PHE A 35 7.22 8.71 4.87
N GLU A 36 8.33 9.44 4.95
CA GLU A 36 8.50 10.54 5.90
C GLU A 36 7.76 11.82 5.45
N LYS A 37 7.37 11.92 4.18
CA LYS A 37 6.66 13.09 3.65
C LYS A 37 5.20 13.06 4.08
N THR A 38 4.66 14.25 4.37
CA THR A 38 3.26 14.43 4.84
C THR A 38 2.21 13.87 3.87
N GLU A 39 2.52 13.79 2.57
CA GLU A 39 1.61 13.22 1.57
C GLU A 39 1.37 11.71 1.73
N PHE A 40 2.22 11.02 2.49
CA PHE A 40 2.09 9.59 2.80
C PHE A 40 1.59 9.29 4.21
N GLU A 41 1.19 10.31 4.98
CA GLU A 41 0.74 10.15 6.38
C GLU A 41 -0.35 9.08 6.52
N ASP A 42 -1.38 9.12 5.67
CA ASP A 42 -2.45 8.13 5.66
C ASP A 42 -1.96 6.70 5.35
N VAL A 43 -0.91 6.58 4.53
CA VAL A 43 -0.30 5.28 4.21
C VAL A 43 0.43 4.71 5.42
N VAL A 44 1.21 5.54 6.11
CA VAL A 44 1.95 5.16 7.32
C VAL A 44 0.97 4.74 8.41
N ILE A 45 -0.04 5.56 8.69
CA ILE A 45 -1.09 5.26 9.67
C ILE A 45 -1.74 3.91 9.34
N ARG A 46 -2.13 3.69 8.08
CA ARG A 46 -2.75 2.43 7.67
C ARG A 46 -1.80 1.25 7.83
N ALA A 47 -0.52 1.39 7.51
CA ALA A 47 0.48 0.32 7.67
C ALA A 47 0.62 -0.08 9.14
N GLU A 48 0.69 0.89 10.06
CA GLU A 48 0.68 0.62 11.50
C GLU A 48 -0.59 -0.10 11.96
N GLU A 49 -1.75 0.34 11.46
CA GLU A 49 -3.02 -0.34 11.76
C GLU A 49 -3.00 -1.81 11.31
N ARG A 50 -2.37 -2.15 10.16
CA ARG A 50 -2.25 -3.55 9.72
C ARG A 50 -1.44 -4.38 10.69
N ILE A 51 -0.34 -3.83 11.19
CA ILE A 51 0.50 -4.51 12.18
C ILE A 51 -0.34 -4.80 13.44
N ARG A 52 -1.11 -3.81 13.91
CA ARG A 52 -2.02 -4.00 15.06
C ARG A 52 -3.10 -5.04 14.78
N GLU A 53 -3.77 -4.97 13.63
CA GLU A 53 -4.79 -5.96 13.23
C GLU A 53 -4.21 -7.38 13.22
N ALA A 54 -3.02 -7.57 12.62
CA ALA A 54 -2.37 -8.87 12.55
C ALA A 54 -1.97 -9.42 13.92
N LEU A 55 -1.46 -8.56 14.82
CA LEU A 55 -1.06 -8.95 16.17
C LEU A 55 -2.26 -9.25 17.08
N ASP A 56 -3.32 -8.45 16.98
CA ASP A 56 -4.47 -8.52 17.90
C ASP A 56 -5.54 -9.51 17.44
N ARG A 57 -5.65 -9.75 16.13
CA ARG A 57 -6.79 -10.47 15.53
C ARG A 57 -6.39 -11.56 14.54
N GLU A 58 -5.10 -11.71 14.24
CA GLU A 58 -4.59 -12.66 13.24
C GLU A 58 -5.18 -12.43 11.83
N GLU A 59 -5.68 -11.21 11.55
CA GLU A 59 -6.27 -10.82 10.27
C GLU A 59 -5.86 -9.38 9.90
N VAL A 60 -6.06 -9.00 8.64
CA VAL A 60 -5.86 -7.62 8.16
C VAL A 60 -7.06 -7.20 7.31
N SER A 61 -7.54 -5.97 7.51
CA SER A 61 -8.74 -5.48 6.85
C SER A 61 -8.44 -4.67 5.58
N TYR A 62 -9.47 -4.44 4.75
CA TYR A 62 -9.40 -3.50 3.64
C TYR A 62 -10.34 -2.32 3.91
N LYS A 63 -9.82 -1.09 3.97
CA LYS A 63 -10.57 0.11 4.39
C LYS A 63 -11.01 1.03 3.23
N GLY A 64 -10.74 0.67 1.98
CA GLY A 64 -11.41 1.28 0.83
C GLY A 64 -10.64 2.36 0.05
N ASN A 65 -9.73 3.11 0.69
CA ASN A 65 -8.87 4.04 -0.07
C ASN A 65 -7.81 3.22 -0.81
N VAL A 66 -8.06 3.01 -2.10
CA VAL A 66 -7.29 2.09 -2.93
C VAL A 66 -5.79 2.43 -2.95
N TYR A 67 -5.43 3.70 -3.02
CA TYR A 67 -4.03 4.13 -3.03
C TYR A 67 -3.33 3.81 -1.69
N VAL A 68 -4.00 4.16 -0.58
CA VAL A 68 -3.52 3.89 0.77
C VAL A 68 -3.39 2.39 1.02
N GLU A 69 -4.38 1.61 0.59
CA GLU A 69 -4.39 0.16 0.72
C GLU A 69 -3.22 -0.46 -0.05
N LEU A 70 -3.02 -0.04 -1.30
CA LEU A 70 -1.97 -0.58 -2.17
C LEU A 70 -0.56 -0.36 -1.59
N LEU A 71 -0.27 0.79 -0.95
CA LEU A 71 1.07 1.09 -0.39
C LEU A 71 1.27 0.64 1.05
N SER A 72 0.20 0.63 1.85
CA SER A 72 0.30 0.30 3.28
C SER A 72 0.65 -1.17 3.52
N PHE A 73 0.25 -2.07 2.63
CA PHE A 73 0.61 -3.49 2.71
C PHE A 73 2.12 -3.76 2.61
N PRO A 74 2.83 -3.32 1.54
CA PRO A 74 4.27 -3.52 1.46
C PRO A 74 5.02 -2.73 2.52
N LEU A 75 4.57 -1.52 2.89
CA LEU A 75 5.20 -0.73 3.95
C LEU A 75 5.16 -1.46 5.31
N ALA A 76 4.07 -2.16 5.63
CA ALA A 76 3.94 -2.91 6.88
C ALA A 76 4.92 -4.09 7.02
N LEU A 77 5.62 -4.47 5.94
CA LEU A 77 6.60 -5.55 5.91
C LEU A 77 8.06 -5.07 5.81
N ALA A 78 8.28 -3.75 5.74
CA ALA A 78 9.59 -3.16 5.45
C ALA A 78 10.48 -2.97 6.69
#